data_AF-A0A9E5BMC6-F1
#
_entry.id   AF-A0A9E5BMC6-F1
#
_cell.length_a   1.000
_cell.length_b   1.000
_cell.length_c   1.000
_cell.angle_alpha   90.00
_cell.angle_beta   90.00
_cell.angle_gamma   90.00
#
_symmetry.space_group_name_H-M   'P 1'
#
loop_
_entity.id
_entity.type
_entity.pdbx_description
1 polymer ?
#
loop_
_entity_poly.entity_id
_entity_poly.type
_entity_poly.pdbx_seq_one_letter_code
_entity_poly.pdbx_strand_id
1 'polypeptide(L)' 'MVGRTYSPKISQEDQQEPSCTTLKTMTIRIVTDSACDLPEALARKHNITIVPLTFSIGDQEFTDRTSLTTTEFWTRCA' A
#
# COMPACT_ATOMS: atom_id res chain seq x y z
N MET A 1 47.60 -58.54 -7.02
CA MET A 1 47.16 -57.96 -5.73
C MET A 1 46.34 -56.71 -6.06
N VAL A 2 45.01 -56.82 -6.01
CA VAL A 2 44.08 -55.79 -6.50
C VAL A 2 43.77 -54.83 -5.36
N GLY A 3 44.41 -53.65 -5.35
CA GLY A 3 44.12 -52.59 -4.38
C GLY A 3 42.84 -51.87 -4.77
N ARG A 4 41.75 -52.11 -4.03
CA ARG A 4 40.52 -51.33 -4.12
C ARG A 4 40.78 -49.93 -3.55
N THR A 5 40.81 -48.91 -4.39
CA THR A 5 40.82 -47.52 -3.91
C THR A 5 39.42 -47.12 -3.47
N TYR A 6 39.31 -46.77 -2.19
CA TYR A 6 38.14 -46.18 -1.57
C TYR A 6 37.82 -44.83 -2.22
N SER A 7 36.59 -44.65 -2.71
CA SER A 7 36.04 -43.33 -3.05
C SER A 7 35.26 -42.80 -1.83
N PRO A 8 35.65 -41.66 -1.22
CA PRO A 8 34.76 -40.99 -0.30
C PRO A 8 33.71 -40.23 -1.12
N LYS A 9 32.43 -40.53 -0.87
CA LYS A 9 31.35 -39.60 -1.21
C LYS A 9 31.52 -38.40 -0.30
N ILE A 10 31.91 -37.26 -0.86
CA ILE A 10 31.54 -35.96 -0.29
C ILE A 10 30.59 -35.35 -1.29
N SER A 11 29.34 -35.28 -0.81
CA SER A 11 28.20 -34.64 -1.43
C SER A 11 28.62 -33.28 -1.98
N GLN A 12 28.10 -32.98 -3.15
CA GLN A 12 28.14 -31.65 -3.73
C GLN A 12 27.72 -30.66 -2.64
N GLU A 13 28.69 -29.87 -2.16
CA GLU A 13 28.37 -28.68 -1.39
C GLU A 13 27.51 -27.82 -2.30
N ASP A 14 26.29 -27.56 -1.82
CA ASP A 14 25.33 -26.63 -2.38
C ASP A 14 26.04 -25.31 -2.69
N GLN A 15 26.49 -25.14 -3.94
CA GLN A 15 26.71 -23.83 -4.51
C GLN A 15 25.34 -23.23 -4.85
N GLN A 16 24.50 -23.11 -3.84
CA GLN A 16 23.41 -22.15 -3.85
C GLN A 16 24.10 -20.80 -3.61
N GLU A 17 24.44 -20.11 -4.71
CA GLU A 17 24.74 -18.68 -4.63
C GLU A 17 23.66 -18.00 -3.78
N PRO A 18 24.02 -17.09 -2.86
CA PRO A 18 23.01 -16.29 -2.19
C PRO A 18 22.33 -15.48 -3.28
N SER A 19 21.08 -15.84 -3.63
CA SER A 19 20.31 -15.05 -4.57
C SER A 19 20.13 -13.70 -3.90
N CYS A 20 20.92 -12.73 -4.38
CA CYS A 20 20.94 -11.37 -3.88
C CYS A 20 19.50 -10.90 -3.95
N THR A 21 18.90 -10.82 -2.77
CA THR A 21 17.49 -10.52 -2.58
C THR A 21 17.17 -9.31 -3.44
N THR A 22 16.36 -9.52 -4.47
CA THR A 22 15.81 -8.45 -5.29
C THR A 22 15.27 -7.41 -4.33
N LEU A 23 15.98 -6.29 -4.20
CA LEU A 23 15.53 -5.17 -3.38
C LEU A 23 14.27 -4.66 -4.06
N LYS A 24 13.13 -5.17 -3.61
CA LYS A 24 11.83 -4.58 -3.90
C LYS A 24 11.96 -3.13 -3.45
N THR A 25 12.06 -2.22 -4.41
CA THR A 25 12.04 -0.80 -4.13
C THR A 25 10.76 -0.54 -3.34
N MET A 26 10.91 -0.24 -2.05
CA MET A 26 9.77 -0.04 -1.16
C MET A 26 9.03 1.19 -1.64
N THR A 27 7.96 0.96 -2.39
CA THR A 27 7.14 2.01 -2.96
C THR A 27 6.26 2.56 -1.85
N ILE A 28 6.61 3.73 -1.33
CA ILE A 28 5.82 4.42 -0.31
C ILE A 28 4.65 5.12 -1.02
N ARG A 29 3.44 4.94 -0.48
CA ARG A 29 2.22 5.61 -0.94
C ARG A 29 1.61 6.35 0.24
N ILE A 30 1.05 7.53 -0.06
CA ILE A 30 0.30 8.33 0.92
C ILE A 30 -1.17 8.14 0.63
N VAL A 31 -1.90 7.73 1.66
CA VAL A 31 -3.36 7.61 1.66
C VAL A 31 -3.88 8.51 2.77
N THR A 32 -4.93 9.26 2.49
CA THR A 32 -5.56 10.15 3.45
C THR A 32 -7.08 9.95 3.42
N ASP A 33 -7.75 10.28 4.51
CA ASP A 33 -9.20 10.36 4.51
C ASP A 33 -9.67 11.65 3.84
N SER A 34 -10.98 11.77 3.63
CA SER A 34 -11.57 12.89 2.94
C SER A 34 -11.76 14.14 3.82
N ALA A 35 -11.68 13.98 5.15
CA ALA A 35 -11.68 15.06 6.13
C ALA A 35 -10.35 15.82 6.18
N CYS A 36 -9.29 15.27 5.60
CA CYS A 36 -8.06 16.01 5.35
C CYS A 36 -8.33 17.19 4.41
N ASP A 37 -7.99 18.41 4.86
CA ASP A 37 -8.12 19.66 4.12
C ASP A 37 -7.03 19.80 3.03
N LEU A 38 -6.97 18.79 2.15
CA LEU A 38 -6.01 18.68 1.06
C LEU A 38 -6.66 19.16 -0.25
N PRO A 39 -6.14 20.25 -0.86
CA PRO A 39 -6.62 20.70 -2.17
C PRO A 39 -6.47 19.61 -3.24
N GLU A 40 -7.49 19.44 -4.07
CA GLU A 40 -7.53 18.36 -5.07
C GLU A 40 -6.35 18.42 -6.05
N ALA A 41 -5.89 19.63 -6.39
CA ALA A 41 -4.72 19.83 -7.25
C ALA A 41 -3.44 19.22 -6.64
N LEU A 42 -3.27 19.30 -5.32
CA LEU A 42 -2.10 18.73 -4.63
C LEU A 42 -2.22 17.21 -4.53
N ALA A 43 -3.42 16.70 -4.24
CA ALA A 43 -3.68 15.26 -4.21
C ALA A 43 -3.35 14.60 -5.55
N ARG A 44 -3.81 15.20 -6.67
CA ARG A 44 -3.49 14.72 -8.03
C ARG A 44 -2.01 14.83 -8.35
N LYS A 45 -1.36 15.95 -8.01
CA LYS A 45 0.07 16.17 -8.26
C LYS A 45 0.96 15.11 -7.60
N HIS A 46 0.60 14.67 -6.40
CA HIS A 46 1.40 13.73 -5.61
C HIS A 46 0.87 12.29 -5.64
N ASN A 47 -0.16 12.00 -6.45
CA ASN A 47 -0.82 10.69 -6.50
C ASN A 47 -1.26 10.20 -5.10
N ILE A 48 -1.81 11.11 -4.31
CA ILE A 48 -2.35 10.82 -2.98
C ILE A 48 -3.74 10.26 -3.15
N THR A 49 -3.97 9.06 -2.62
CA THR A 49 -5.30 8.45 -2.61
C THR A 49 -6.13 9.03 -1.47
N ILE A 50 -7.32 9.52 -1.77
CA ILE A 50 -8.27 10.03 -0.78
C ILE A 50 -9.37 8.98 -0.58
N VAL A 51 -9.57 8.54 0.66
CA VAL A 51 -10.61 7.60 1.05
C VAL A 51 -11.84 8.41 1.50
N PRO A 52 -12.99 8.29 0.82
CA PRO A 52 -14.19 9.02 1.18
C PRO A 52 -14.74 8.52 2.52
N LEU A 53 -15.17 9.45 3.37
CA LEU A 53 -15.92 9.17 4.58
C LEU A 53 -17.43 9.24 4.31
N THR A 54 -18.19 8.48 5.09
CA THR A 54 -19.66 8.56 5.10
C THR A 54 -20.12 9.20 6.41
N PHE A 55 -21.02 10.17 6.31
CA PHE A 55 -21.64 10.87 7.43
C PHE A 55 -23.12 10.49 7.52
N SER A 56 -23.63 10.36 8.73
CA SER A 56 -25.07 10.20 8.99
C SER A 56 -25.59 11.46 9.66
N ILE A 57 -26.53 12.16 9.03
CA ILE A 57 -27.17 13.37 9.58
C ILE A 57 -28.67 13.10 9.65
N GLY A 58 -29.19 12.94 10.87
CA GLY A 58 -30.55 12.45 11.10
C GLY A 58 -30.74 11.05 10.52
N ASP A 59 -31.77 10.88 9.69
CA ASP A 59 -32.09 9.61 9.02
C ASP A 59 -31.44 9.45 7.64
N GLN A 60 -30.52 10.34 7.26
CA GLN A 60 -29.89 10.35 5.92
C GLN A 60 -28.39 10.08 6.00
N GLU A 61 -27.88 9.30 5.04
CA GLU A 61 -26.46 9.00 4.86
C GLU A 61 -25.87 9.73 3.66
N PHE A 62 -24.61 10.14 3.81
CA PHE A 62 -23.94 11.00 2.85
C PHE A 62 -22.48 10.63 2.70
N THR A 63 -22.02 10.47 1.46
CA THR A 63 -20.61 10.22 1.17
C THR A 63 -19.92 11.51 0.77
N ASP A 64 -18.79 11.79 1.42
CA ASP A 64 -17.97 12.97 1.14
C ASP A 64 -17.50 13.01 -0.32
N ARG A 65 -17.46 14.23 -0.88
CA ARG A 65 -17.06 14.55 -2.26
C ARG A 65 -17.88 13.87 -3.37
N THR A 66 -18.87 13.06 -3.04
CA THR A 66 -19.76 12.37 -3.99
C THR A 66 -21.20 12.86 -3.88
N SER A 67 -21.73 12.89 -2.65
CA SER A 67 -23.14 13.18 -2.38
C SER A 67 -23.37 14.52 -1.71
N LEU A 68 -22.31 15.16 -1.19
CA LEU A 68 -22.36 16.49 -0.60
C LEU A 68 -21.14 17.32 -0.96
N THR A 69 -21.37 18.58 -1.25
CA THR A 69 -20.33 19.59 -1.22
C THR A 69 -20.02 20.01 0.22
N THR A 70 -18.80 20.51 0.45
CA THR A 70 -18.39 21.06 1.75
C THR A 70 -19.36 22.14 2.25
N THR A 71 -19.86 22.99 1.35
CA THR A 71 -20.83 24.06 1.68
C THR A 71 -22.16 23.51 2.17
N GLU A 72 -22.71 22.50 1.49
CA GLU A 72 -23.96 21.87 1.90
C GLU A 72 -23.82 21.12 3.24
N PHE A 73 -22.65 20.54 3.50
CA PHE A 73 -22.36 19.87 4.78
C PHE A 73 -22.47 20.86 5.94
N TRP A 74 -21.76 21.98 5.85
CA TRP A 74 -21.82 23.02 6.88
C TRP A 74 -23.21 23.63 7.03
N THR A 75 -23.98 23.73 5.95
CA THR A 75 -25.38 24.21 6.00
C THR A 75 -26.29 23.27 6.80
N ARG A 76 -26.05 21.96 6.78
CA ARG A 76 -26.83 20.97 7.52
C ARG A 76 -26.39 20.78 8.97
N CYS A 77 -25.18 21.19 9.31
CA CYS A 77 -24.66 21.17 10.68
C CYS A 77 -25.03 22.42 11.50
N ALA A 78 -25.53 23.48 10.86
CA ALA A 78 -25.99 24.71 11.51
C ALA A 78 -27.41 24.55 12.09
#